data_AF-A0A1X7TWH7-F1
#
_entry.id   AF-A0A1X7TWH7-F1
#
_cell.length_a   1.000
_cell.length_b   1.000
_cell.length_c   1.000
_cell.angle_alpha   90.00
_cell.angle_beta   90.00
_cell.angle_gamma   90.00
#
_symmetry.space_group_name_H-M   'P 1'
#
loop_
_entity.id
_entity.type
_entity.pdbx_description
1 polymer ?
#
loop_
_entity_poly.entity_id
_entity_poly.type
_entity_poly.pdbx_seq_one_letter_code
_entity_poly.pdbx_strand_id
1 'polypeptide(L)'
;MESKALLWKTFKDNQVEVVVIKEGNSIIVTCYAPHYLMESLLVTARDSIDMLKDMGLISLTIGYYTVYDEHAIDEEVKSLMKKLEIVEIERDDLLEENAKLKDTIDTL
;
A
#
# COMPACT_ATOMS: atom_id res chain seq x y z
N MET A 1 12.70 15.56 -15.16
CA MET A 1 13.87 15.02 -15.89
C MET A 1 14.78 14.22 -14.96
N GLU A 2 14.78 14.51 -13.66
CA GLU A 2 15.60 13.84 -12.64
C GLU A 2 15.22 12.37 -12.38
N SER A 3 13.92 12.03 -12.34
CA SER A 3 13.46 10.67 -12.00
C SER A 3 13.95 9.60 -12.98
N LYS A 4 14.01 9.92 -14.29
CA LYS A 4 14.53 9.00 -15.32
C LYS A 4 16.01 8.71 -15.12
N ALA A 5 16.81 9.73 -14.82
CA ALA A 5 18.25 9.58 -14.61
C ALA A 5 18.55 8.75 -13.35
N LEU A 6 17.75 8.92 -12.30
CA LEU A 6 17.88 8.15 -11.06
C LEU A 6 17.56 6.67 -11.28
N LEU A 7 16.44 6.34 -11.92
CA LEU A 7 16.08 4.95 -12.23
C LEU A 7 17.13 4.27 -13.12
N TRP A 8 17.65 5.01 -14.11
CA TRP A 8 18.70 4.51 -14.98
C TRP A 8 19.99 4.23 -14.21
N LYS A 9 20.32 5.05 -13.20
CA LYS A 9 21.45 4.83 -12.31
C LYS A 9 21.22 3.63 -11.39
N THR A 10 20.05 3.51 -10.78
CA THR A 10 19.69 2.44 -9.83
C THR A 10 19.66 1.07 -10.50
N PHE A 11 19.19 0.98 -11.74
CA PHE A 11 18.96 -0.29 -12.42
C PHE A 11 19.92 -0.57 -13.57
N LYS A 12 21.00 0.22 -13.70
CA LYS A 12 21.98 0.14 -14.80
C LYS A 12 22.53 -1.27 -15.00
N ASP A 13 22.75 -2.00 -13.92
CA ASP A 13 23.43 -3.31 -13.95
C ASP A 13 22.46 -4.48 -14.16
N ASN A 14 21.14 -4.23 -14.21
CA ASN A 14 20.11 -5.28 -14.20
C ASN A 14 19.57 -5.67 -15.59
N GLN A 15 20.14 -5.19 -16.70
CA GLN A 15 19.60 -5.41 -18.08
C GLN A 15 18.09 -5.09 -18.20
N VAL A 16 17.64 -4.00 -17.57
CA VAL A 16 16.22 -3.59 -17.54
C VAL A 16 15.97 -2.43 -18.51
N GLU A 17 14.92 -2.53 -19.32
CA GLU A 17 14.39 -1.37 -20.07
C GLU A 17 13.45 -0.55 -19.16
N VAL A 18 13.79 0.72 -18.93
CA VAL A 18 12.99 1.62 -18.08
C VAL A 18 12.16 2.55 -18.97
N VAL A 19 10.86 2.29 -19.07
CA VAL A 19 9.90 3.15 -19.78
C VAL A 19 9.16 4.02 -18.76
N VAL A 20 9.54 5.30 -18.66
CA VAL A 20 8.86 6.25 -17.75
C VAL A 20 7.63 6.82 -18.45
N ILE A 21 6.44 6.37 -18.06
CA ILE A 21 5.16 6.98 -18.47
C ILE A 21 4.87 8.14 -17.51
N LYS A 22 4.70 9.34 -18.06
CA LYS A 22 4.83 10.60 -17.32
C LYS A 22 3.52 11.11 -16.69
N GLU A 23 2.45 10.34 -16.71
CA GLU A 23 1.19 10.78 -16.11
C GLU A 23 1.22 10.55 -14.59
N GLY A 24 1.17 11.66 -13.84
CA GLY A 24 0.79 11.64 -12.42
C GLY A 24 1.87 11.27 -11.40
N ASN A 25 3.16 11.59 -11.60
CA ASN A 25 4.23 11.22 -10.66
C ASN A 25 4.27 9.72 -10.29
N SER A 26 3.81 8.87 -11.21
CA SER A 26 3.83 7.42 -11.10
C SER A 26 4.95 6.85 -11.96
N ILE A 27 5.56 5.76 -11.50
CA ILE A 27 6.66 5.07 -12.19
C ILE A 27 6.26 3.63 -12.42
N ILE A 28 6.18 3.22 -13.68
CA ILE A 28 6.00 1.83 -14.08
C ILE A 28 7.31 1.35 -14.72
N VAL A 29 7.91 0.31 -14.14
CA VAL A 29 9.10 -0.36 -14.68
C VAL A 29 8.66 -1.70 -15.25
N THR A 30 8.65 -1.81 -16.58
CA THR A 30 8.41 -3.09 -17.25
C THR A 30 9.73 -3.82 -17.43
N CYS A 31 9.93 -4.92 -16.72
CA CYS A 31 11.15 -5.71 -16.79
C CYS A 31 10.84 -7.17 -17.09
N TYR A 32 11.60 -7.74 -18.03
CA TYR A 32 11.59 -9.17 -18.35
C TYR A 32 12.90 -9.75 -17.83
N ALA A 33 12.87 -10.31 -16.61
CA ALA A 33 14.05 -10.85 -15.97
C ALA A 33 13.76 -12.20 -15.28
N PRO A 34 14.76 -13.09 -15.16
CA PRO A 34 14.70 -14.24 -14.28
C PRO A 34 14.23 -13.89 -12.86
N HIS A 35 13.51 -14.80 -12.21
CA HIS A 35 12.87 -14.56 -10.91
C HIS A 35 13.86 -14.04 -9.83
N TYR A 36 15.08 -14.56 -9.79
CA TYR A 36 16.08 -14.12 -8.81
C TYR A 36 16.53 -12.65 -9.00
N LEU A 37 16.54 -12.14 -10.24
CA LEU A 37 16.84 -10.73 -10.51
C LEU A 37 15.66 -9.83 -10.12
N MET A 38 14.42 -10.33 -10.25
CA MET A 38 13.24 -9.61 -9.77
C MET A 38 13.29 -9.39 -8.26
N GLU A 39 13.71 -10.40 -7.48
CA GLU A 39 13.85 -10.24 -6.03
C GLU A 39 14.85 -9.14 -5.65
N SER A 40 16.04 -9.16 -6.27
CA SER A 40 17.07 -8.13 -6.02
C SER A 40 16.60 -6.73 -6.44
N LEU A 41 15.86 -6.64 -7.54
CA LEU A 41 15.27 -5.40 -8.06
C LEU A 41 14.23 -4.84 -7.08
N LEU A 42 13.37 -5.70 -6.53
CA LEU A 42 12.34 -5.33 -5.56
C LEU A 42 12.94 -4.89 -4.23
N VAL A 43 13.99 -5.55 -3.75
CA VAL A 43 14.72 -5.14 -2.53
C VAL A 43 15.30 -3.74 -2.71
N THR A 44 16.04 -3.52 -3.82
CA THR A 44 16.64 -2.22 -4.11
C THR A 44 15.60 -1.10 -4.22
N ALA A 45 14.46 -1.41 -4.86
CA ALA A 45 13.34 -0.46 -4.99
C ALA A 45 12.73 -0.11 -3.63
N ARG A 46 12.57 -1.09 -2.74
CA ARG A 46 12.07 -0.87 -1.37
C ARG A 46 13.05 -0.03 -0.55
N ASP A 47 14.35 -0.31 -0.62
CA ASP A 47 15.37 0.45 0.11
C ASP A 47 15.43 1.93 -0.32
N SER A 48 15.04 2.21 -1.57
CA SER A 48 15.03 3.57 -2.13
C SER A 48 13.66 4.26 -2.03
N ILE A 49 12.63 3.60 -1.50
CA ILE A 49 11.25 4.06 -1.66
C ILE A 49 10.95 5.36 -0.93
N ASP A 50 11.52 5.55 0.26
CA ASP A 50 11.24 6.73 1.07
C ASP A 50 11.81 8.00 0.41
N MET A 51 13.00 7.90 -0.18
CA MET A 51 13.55 9.00 -0.99
C MET A 51 12.65 9.32 -2.19
N LEU A 52 12.04 8.32 -2.82
CA LEU A 52 11.13 8.55 -3.94
C LEU A 52 9.82 9.21 -3.49
N LYS A 53 9.27 8.82 -2.33
CA LYS A 53 8.11 9.47 -1.71
C LYS A 53 8.38 10.94 -1.41
N ASP A 54 9.54 11.26 -0.83
CA ASP A 54 9.96 12.64 -0.56
C ASP A 54 10.04 13.50 -1.83
N MET A 55 10.26 12.87 -2.99
CA MET A 55 10.25 13.52 -4.31
C MET A 55 8.86 13.56 -4.97
N GLY A 56 7.81 13.16 -4.25
CA GLY A 56 6.42 13.21 -4.71
C GLY A 56 5.96 11.99 -5.52
N LEU A 57 6.58 10.82 -5.34
CA LEU A 57 6.14 9.55 -5.93
C LEU A 57 4.72 9.19 -5.46
N ILE A 58 3.80 8.93 -6.41
CA ILE A 58 2.43 8.47 -6.11
C ILE A 58 2.36 6.93 -6.15
N SER A 59 2.96 6.30 -7.15
CA SER A 59 3.04 4.84 -7.21
C SER A 59 4.29 4.33 -7.94
N LEU A 60 4.77 3.15 -7.52
CA LEU A 60 5.87 2.42 -8.15
C LEU A 60 5.47 0.96 -8.35
N THR A 61 5.49 0.52 -9.61
CA THR A 61 5.24 -0.87 -10.00
C THR A 61 6.41 -1.40 -10.82
N ILE A 62 6.86 -2.62 -10.50
CA ILE A 62 7.98 -3.31 -11.16
C ILE A 62 7.51 -4.69 -11.63
N GLY A 63 7.49 -4.90 -12.95
CA GLY A 63 6.89 -6.10 -13.53
C GLY A 63 5.41 -6.22 -13.13
N TYR A 64 5.06 -7.28 -12.41
CA TYR A 64 3.72 -7.49 -11.86
C TYR A 64 3.58 -7.10 -10.38
N TYR A 65 4.64 -6.55 -9.76
CA TYR A 65 4.67 -6.24 -8.34
C TYR A 65 4.52 -4.74 -8.11
N THR A 66 3.46 -4.34 -7.40
CA THR A 66 3.34 -2.99 -6.86
C THR A 66 4.23 -2.87 -5.62
N VAL A 67 5.25 -2.01 -5.70
CA VAL A 67 6.19 -1.73 -4.61
C VAL A 67 5.62 -0.68 -3.66
N TYR A 68 4.92 0.31 -4.23
CA TYR A 68 4.26 1.37 -3.49
C TYR A 68 3.08 1.92 -4.28
N ASP A 69 2.01 2.25 -3.58
CA ASP A 69 0.85 2.95 -4.12
C ASP A 69 0.25 3.76 -2.96
N GLU A 70 0.31 5.09 -3.07
CA GLU A 70 -0.23 6.02 -2.08
C GLU A 70 -1.73 5.77 -1.84
N HIS A 71 -2.48 5.42 -2.89
CA HIS A 71 -3.92 5.22 -2.81
C HIS A 71 -4.33 3.84 -2.27
N ALA A 72 -3.41 2.87 -2.23
CA ALA A 72 -3.70 1.56 -1.65
C ALA A 72 -3.93 1.64 -0.13
N ILE A 73 -3.19 2.53 0.54
CA ILE A 73 -3.33 2.76 1.99
C ILE A 73 -4.71 3.35 2.31
N ASP A 74 -5.18 4.30 1.51
CA ASP A 74 -6.48 4.95 1.72
C ASP A 74 -7.64 3.96 1.63
N GLU A 75 -7.61 3.05 0.65
CA GLU A 75 -8.67 2.03 0.51
C GLU A 75 -8.61 0.97 1.62
N GLU A 76 -7.42 0.57 2.08
CA GLU A 76 -7.28 -0.32 3.25
C GLU A 76 -7.78 0.35 4.53
N VAL A 77 -7.41 1.61 4.78
CA VAL A 77 -7.85 2.38 5.95
C VAL A 77 -9.37 2.55 5.92
N LYS A 78 -9.95 2.88 4.77
CA LYS A 78 -11.40 3.02 4.59
C LYS A 78 -12.14 1.69 4.83
N SER A 79 -11.58 0.59 4.36
CA SER A 79 -12.10 -0.76 4.63
C SER A 79 -12.07 -1.10 6.12
N LEU A 80 -10.97 -0.76 6.81
CA LEU A 80 -10.83 -0.95 8.25
C LEU A 80 -11.78 -0.07 9.05
N MET A 81 -11.96 1.21 8.68
CA MET A 81 -12.92 2.11 9.33
C MET A 81 -14.35 1.58 9.23
N LYS A 82 -14.75 1.06 8.07
CA LYS A 82 -16.08 0.47 7.90
C LYS A 82 -16.29 -0.77 8.78
N LYS A 83 -15.26 -1.60 8.93
CA LYS A 83 -15.32 -2.75 9.86
C LYS A 83 -15.43 -2.29 11.32
N LEU A 84 -14.71 -1.24 11.68
CA LEU A 84 -14.76 -0.68 13.04
C LEU A 84 -16.16 -0.17 13.38
N GLU A 85 -16.81 0.57 12.47
CA GLU A 85 -18.17 1.10 12.66
C GLU A 85 -19.18 -0.02 12.92
N ILE A 86 -19.10 -1.13 12.17
CA ILE A 86 -19.97 -2.30 12.38
C ILE A 86 -19.76 -2.90 13.77
N VAL A 87 -18.49 -3.05 14.19
CA VAL A 87 -18.15 -3.61 15.52
C VAL A 87 -18.64 -2.71 16.65
N GLU A 88 -18.62 -1.39 16.47
CA GLU A 88 -19.14 -0.45 17.47
C GLU A 88 -20.65 -0.55 17.62
N ILE A 89 -21.39 -0.71 16.52
CA ILE A 89 -22.85 -0.91 16.55
C ILE A 89 -23.18 -2.23 17.27
N GLU A 90 -22.52 -3.33 16.90
CA GLU A 90 -22.73 -4.63 17.55
C GLU A 90 -22.43 -4.58 19.06
N ARG A 91 -21.37 -3.86 19.45
CA ARG A 91 -21.02 -3.65 20.87
C ARG A 91 -22.15 -2.91 21.59
N ASP A 92 -22.68 -1.86 20.99
CA ASP A 92 -23.70 -1.02 21.64
C ASP A 92 -25.03 -1.77 21.80
N ASP A 93 -25.44 -2.55 20.80
CA ASP A 93 -26.60 -3.44 20.87
C ASP A 93 -26.46 -4.47 22.02
N LEU A 94 -25.28 -5.09 22.13
CA LEU A 94 -24.98 -6.06 23.20
C LEU A 94 -24.92 -5.40 24.58
N LEU A 95 -24.45 -4.16 24.69
CA LEU A 95 -24.47 -3.42 25.94
C LEU A 95 -25.89 -3.10 26.39
N GLU A 96 -26.77 -2.74 25.46
CA GLU A 96 -28.19 -2.50 25.76
C GLU A 96 -28.90 -3.77 26.22
N GLU A 97 -28.65 -4.90 25.54
CA GLU A 97 -29.23 -6.18 25.93
C GLU A 97 -28.74 -6.64 27.33
N ASN A 98 -27.44 -6.50 27.60
CA ASN A 98 -26.88 -6.81 28.92
C ASN A 98 -27.46 -5.93 30.03
N ALA A 99 -27.73 -4.65 29.77
CA ALA A 99 -28.37 -3.77 30.74
C ALA A 99 -29.79 -4.24 31.08
N LYS A 100 -30.61 -4.58 30.07
CA LYS A 100 -31.98 -5.10 30.26
C LYS A 100 -32.01 -6.40 31.05
N LEU A 101 -31.08 -7.31 30.75
CA LEU A 101 -30.95 -8.58 31.48
C LEU A 101 -30.59 -8.36 32.94
N LYS A 102 -29.68 -7.42 33.21
CA LYS A 102 -29.26 -7.09 34.58
C LYS A 102 -30.41 -6.49 35.39
N ASP A 103 -31.15 -5.55 34.82
CA ASP A 103 -32.32 -4.96 35.47
C ASP A 103 -33.39 -6.02 35.79
N THR A 104 -33.57 -7.00 34.88
CA THR A 104 -34.49 -8.12 35.10
C THR A 104 -34.06 -9.00 36.28
N ILE A 105 -32.76 -9.31 36.39
CA ILE A 105 -32.21 -10.10 37.50
C ILE A 105 -32.34 -9.36 38.82
N ASP A 106 -32.06 -8.05 38.85
CA ASP A 106 -32.13 -7.25 40.09
C ASP A 106 -33.57 -7.07 40.61
N THR A 107 -34.59 -7.37 39.78
CA THR A 107 -36.02 -7.33 40.17
C THR A 107 -36.63 -8.69 40.55
N LEU A 108 -35.87 -9.79 40.49
CA LEU A 108 -36.28 -11.14 40.91
C LEU A 108 -35.91 -11.43 42.38
#